data_AF-A0A0G3ZAK9-F1
#
_entry.id   AF-A0A0G3ZAK9-F1
#
_cell.length_a   1.000
_cell.length_b   1.000
_cell.length_c   1.000
_cell.angle_alpha   90.00
_cell.angle_beta   90.00
_cell.angle_gamma   90.00
#
_symmetry.space_group_name_H-M   'P 1'
#
loop_
_entity.id
_entity.type
_entity.pdbx_description
1 polymer ?
#
loop_
_entity_poly.entity_id
_entity_poly.type
_entity_poly.pdbx_seq_one_letter_code
_entity_poly.pdbx_strand_id
1 'polypeptide(L)'
;APDHMNQRGMVEPLFIAEHIKSLEQYIQKTVDDLLDDMIAQGCASGPVDLVEKFALPVPSYIIYTILGVPFEDLVFLTQQNAIRTNGSATAREASSANQELLDYLAKLVDLRSEEPKDDLISKLVVEQLRPGYIAKSDAVAIAFLLLVAG
;
A
#
# COMPACT_ATOMS: atom_id res chain seq x y z
N ALA A 1 -26.19 -0.64 11.66
CA ALA A 1 -24.85 -0.45 11.08
C ALA A 1 -24.86 -0.60 9.54
N PRO A 2 -25.63 0.23 8.80
CA PRO A 2 -25.59 0.25 7.33
C PRO A 2 -24.31 0.93 6.81
N ASP A 3 -23.88 2.03 7.43
CA ASP A 3 -22.76 2.85 6.93
C ASP A 3 -21.43 2.08 6.89
N HIS A 4 -21.15 1.26 7.91
CA HIS A 4 -19.95 0.41 7.94
C HIS A 4 -19.94 -0.60 6.78
N MET A 5 -21.06 -1.27 6.53
CA MET A 5 -21.16 -2.25 5.44
C MET A 5 -21.13 -1.59 4.08
N ASN A 6 -21.71 -0.39 3.94
CA ASN A 6 -21.66 0.39 2.71
C ASN A 6 -20.22 0.77 2.34
N GLN A 7 -19.44 1.31 3.29
CA GLN A 7 -18.05 1.69 3.01
C GLN A 7 -17.15 0.47 2.82
N ARG A 8 -17.31 -0.59 3.64
CA ARG A 8 -16.55 -1.84 3.49
C ARG A 8 -16.82 -2.50 2.13
N GLY A 9 -18.08 -2.49 1.67
CA GLY A 9 -18.47 -3.07 0.39
C GLY A 9 -17.78 -2.45 -0.83
N MET A 10 -17.24 -1.23 -0.70
CA MET A 10 -16.48 -0.56 -1.77
C MET A 10 -15.12 -1.21 -2.04
N VAL A 11 -14.53 -1.90 -1.05
CA VAL A 11 -13.17 -2.47 -1.13
C VAL A 11 -13.12 -3.97 -0.92
N GLU A 12 -14.15 -4.55 -0.31
CA GLU A 12 -14.25 -6.00 -0.04
C GLU A 12 -14.01 -6.90 -1.27
N PRO A 13 -14.47 -6.56 -2.50
CA PRO A 13 -14.18 -7.38 -3.69
C PRO A 13 -12.70 -7.57 -4.01
N LEU A 14 -11.80 -6.73 -3.46
CA LEU A 14 -10.35 -6.86 -3.62
C LEU A 14 -9.72 -7.82 -2.60
N PHE A 15 -10.47 -8.26 -1.60
CA PHE A 15 -9.97 -9.15 -0.55
C PHE A 15 -10.71 -10.50 -0.52
N ILE A 16 -11.54 -10.79 -1.52
CA ILE A 16 -12.17 -12.11 -1.67
C ILE A 16 -11.15 -13.14 -2.16
N ALA A 17 -11.37 -14.42 -1.81
CA ALA A 17 -10.45 -15.52 -2.11
C ALA A 17 -10.10 -15.64 -3.60
N GLU A 18 -11.05 -15.37 -4.49
CA GLU A 18 -10.83 -15.40 -5.94
C GLU A 18 -9.82 -14.34 -6.39
N HIS A 19 -9.95 -13.10 -5.90
CA HIS A 19 -9.01 -12.03 -6.23
C HIS A 19 -7.64 -12.29 -5.61
N ILE A 20 -7.57 -12.70 -4.34
CA ILE A 20 -6.29 -13.05 -3.70
C ILE A 20 -5.58 -14.17 -4.46
N LYS A 21 -6.33 -15.16 -4.98
CA LYS A 21 -5.75 -16.22 -5.82
C LYS A 21 -5.17 -15.68 -7.13
N SER A 22 -5.79 -14.67 -7.74
CA SER A 22 -5.19 -14.01 -8.92
C SER A 22 -3.88 -13.30 -8.63
N LEU A 23 -3.64 -12.90 -7.38
CA LEU A 23 -2.40 -12.26 -6.93
C LEU A 23 -1.29 -13.27 -6.59
N GLU A 24 -1.59 -14.58 -6.53
CA GLU A 24 -0.64 -15.62 -6.09
C GLU A 24 0.70 -15.56 -6.83
N GLN A 25 0.68 -15.43 -8.16
CA GLN A 25 1.90 -15.34 -8.96
C GLN A 25 2.71 -14.08 -8.66
N TYR A 26 2.03 -12.95 -8.42
CA TYR A 26 2.67 -11.68 -8.07
C TYR A 26 3.27 -11.72 -6.66
N ILE A 27 2.54 -12.30 -5.69
CA ILE A 27 3.02 -12.49 -4.32
C ILE A 27 4.26 -13.39 -4.32
N GLN A 28 4.21 -14.53 -5.03
CA GLN A 28 5.33 -15.45 -5.14
C GLN A 28 6.55 -14.74 -5.75
N LYS A 29 6.36 -14.03 -6.86
CA LYS A 29 7.44 -13.26 -7.48
C LYS A 29 8.03 -12.21 -6.54
N THR A 30 7.21 -11.49 -5.79
CA THR A 30 7.67 -10.47 -4.83
C THR A 30 8.55 -11.10 -3.75
N VAL A 31 8.14 -12.26 -3.23
CA VAL A 31 8.91 -13.02 -2.24
C VAL A 31 10.22 -13.54 -2.84
N ASP A 32 10.16 -14.12 -4.04
CA ASP A 32 11.33 -14.68 -4.72
C ASP A 32 12.37 -13.60 -5.02
N ASP A 33 11.96 -12.46 -5.59
CA ASP A 33 12.86 -11.35 -5.93
C ASP A 33 13.54 -10.79 -4.66
N LEU A 34 12.82 -10.64 -3.55
CA LEU A 34 13.40 -10.17 -2.28
C LEU A 34 14.38 -11.18 -1.66
N LEU A 35 14.11 -12.49 -1.78
CA LEU A 35 15.02 -13.53 -1.33
C LEU A 35 16.29 -13.58 -2.21
N ASP A 36 16.13 -13.46 -3.53
CA ASP A 36 17.24 -13.43 -4.47
C ASP A 36 18.16 -12.23 -4.20
N ASP A 37 17.59 -11.05 -3.93
CA ASP A 37 18.34 -9.86 -3.54
C ASP A 37 19.13 -10.07 -2.23
N MET A 38 18.52 -10.73 -1.24
CA MET A 38 19.21 -11.07 0.02
C MET A 38 20.35 -12.08 -0.19
N ILE A 39 20.13 -13.10 -1.03
CA ILE A 39 21.15 -14.10 -1.36
C ILE A 39 22.32 -13.43 -2.10
N ALA A 40 22.04 -12.56 -3.06
CA ALA A 40 23.03 -11.82 -3.82
C ALA A 40 23.84 -10.85 -2.94
N GLN A 41 23.18 -10.17 -1.99
CA GLN A 41 23.86 -9.34 -1.00
C GLN A 41 24.78 -10.16 -0.09
N GLY A 42 24.31 -11.36 0.31
CA GLY A 42 25.03 -12.26 1.19
C GLY A 42 25.20 -11.72 2.62
N CYS A 43 25.85 -12.52 3.47
CA CYS A 43 26.11 -12.18 4.88
C CYS A 43 27.59 -12.38 5.27
N ALA A 44 28.49 -12.41 4.27
CA ALA A 44 29.91 -12.66 4.49
C ALA A 44 30.59 -11.59 5.36
N SER A 45 30.09 -10.35 5.33
CA SER A 45 30.57 -9.22 6.13
C SER A 45 29.89 -9.09 7.50
N GLY A 46 28.88 -9.92 7.79
CA GLY A 46 28.14 -9.90 9.05
C GLY A 46 26.65 -10.24 8.90
N PRO A 47 25.91 -10.30 10.03
CA PRO A 47 24.47 -10.55 10.02
C PRO A 47 23.70 -9.50 9.22
N VAL A 48 22.56 -9.92 8.67
CA VAL A 48 21.62 -9.07 7.93
C VAL A 48 20.32 -8.96 8.73
N ASP A 49 19.69 -7.78 8.72
CA ASP A 49 18.38 -7.59 9.35
C ASP A 49 17.26 -8.15 8.46
N LEU A 50 16.66 -9.27 8.89
CA LEU A 50 15.56 -9.92 8.19
C LEU A 50 14.29 -9.04 8.14
N VAL A 51 14.09 -8.16 9.13
CA VAL A 51 12.94 -7.25 9.12
C VAL A 51 13.12 -6.24 8.00
N GLU A 52 14.23 -5.52 7.99
CA GLU A 52 14.51 -4.51 6.96
C GLU A 52 14.56 -5.11 5.55
N LYS A 53 15.19 -6.28 5.39
CA LYS A 53 15.43 -6.87 4.06
C LYS A 53 14.30 -7.72 3.52
N PHE A 54 13.38 -8.22 4.36
CA PHE A 54 12.34 -9.15 3.92
C PHE A 54 10.98 -8.90 4.54
N ALA A 55 10.88 -8.96 5.88
CA ALA A 55 9.57 -8.95 6.54
C ALA A 55 8.83 -7.60 6.40
N LEU A 56 9.55 -6.49 6.30
CA LEU A 56 9.00 -5.17 6.02
C LEU A 56 8.61 -5.00 4.54
N PRO A 57 9.48 -5.26 3.54
CA PRO A 57 9.15 -5.03 2.14
C PRO A 57 8.06 -5.98 1.59
N VAL A 58 8.00 -7.25 2.00
CA VAL A 58 7.01 -8.21 1.47
C VAL A 58 5.56 -7.69 1.55
N PRO A 59 5.00 -7.41 2.75
CA PRO A 59 3.62 -6.93 2.85
C PRO A 59 3.47 -5.53 2.26
N SER A 60 4.49 -4.66 2.40
CA SER A 60 4.45 -3.29 1.92
C SER A 60 4.31 -3.23 0.40
N TYR A 61 5.11 -3.99 -0.34
CA TYR A 61 5.10 -3.98 -1.80
C TYR A 61 3.78 -4.51 -2.35
N ILE A 62 3.24 -5.55 -1.69
CA ILE A 62 1.96 -6.14 -2.05
C ILE A 62 0.81 -5.13 -1.87
N ILE A 63 0.69 -4.52 -0.69
CA ILE A 63 -0.42 -3.57 -0.45
C ILE A 63 -0.29 -2.33 -1.32
N TYR A 64 0.92 -1.80 -1.52
CA TYR A 64 1.14 -0.64 -2.39
C TYR A 64 0.78 -0.94 -3.84
N THR A 65 1.08 -2.14 -4.33
CA THR A 65 0.69 -2.56 -5.68
C THR A 65 -0.83 -2.69 -5.83
N ILE A 66 -1.51 -3.27 -4.83
CA ILE A 66 -2.99 -3.32 -4.81
C ILE A 66 -3.58 -1.90 -4.84
N LEU A 67 -2.96 -0.96 -4.12
CA LEU A 67 -3.39 0.44 -4.10
C LEU A 67 -3.13 1.18 -5.43
N GLY A 68 -2.22 0.71 -6.27
CA GLY A 68 -1.86 1.34 -7.55
C GLY A 68 -0.61 2.20 -7.51
N VAL A 69 0.23 2.03 -6.50
CA VAL A 69 1.54 2.68 -6.41
C VAL A 69 2.48 2.09 -7.48
N PRO A 70 3.21 2.92 -8.24
CA PRO A 70 4.17 2.44 -9.21
C PRO A 70 5.42 1.87 -8.52
N PHE A 71 6.12 0.96 -9.20
CA PHE A 71 7.20 0.16 -8.62
C PHE A 71 8.35 1.03 -8.08
N GLU A 72 8.67 2.11 -8.79
CA GLU A 72 9.74 3.05 -8.44
C GLU A 72 9.56 3.73 -7.08
N ASP A 73 8.32 3.86 -6.60
CA ASP A 73 8.01 4.57 -5.35
C ASP A 73 7.93 3.62 -4.14
N LEU A 74 7.94 2.30 -4.35
CA LEU A 74 7.71 1.30 -3.31
C LEU A 74 8.74 1.36 -2.18
N VAL A 75 10.02 1.51 -2.52
CA VAL A 75 11.11 1.56 -1.51
C VAL A 75 10.93 2.75 -0.60
N PHE A 76 10.71 3.93 -1.18
CA PHE A 76 10.52 5.18 -0.45
C PHE A 76 9.29 5.10 0.48
N LEU A 77 8.14 4.70 -0.07
CA LEU A 77 6.90 4.65 0.70
C LEU A 77 6.92 3.56 1.78
N THR A 78 7.65 2.46 1.55
CA THR A 78 7.86 1.42 2.57
C THR A 78 8.65 1.98 3.75
N GLN A 79 9.71 2.77 3.49
CA GLN A 79 10.48 3.45 4.54
C GLN A 79 9.63 4.47 5.30
N GLN A 80 8.85 5.30 4.60
CA GLN A 80 7.95 6.26 5.25
C GLN A 80 6.91 5.58 6.13
N ASN A 81 6.31 4.48 5.66
CA ASN A 81 5.35 3.74 6.48
C ASN A 81 6.00 3.09 7.71
N ALA A 82 7.24 2.60 7.59
CA ALA A 82 7.99 2.09 8.74
C ALA A 82 8.29 3.17 9.78
N ILE A 83 8.67 4.39 9.35
CA ILE A 83 8.93 5.52 10.26
C ILE A 83 7.69 5.87 11.10
N ARG A 84 6.48 5.74 10.55
CA ARG A 84 5.23 6.05 11.28
C ARG A 84 5.02 5.21 12.53
N THR A 85 5.44 3.95 12.51
CA THR A 85 5.20 2.97 13.58
C THR A 85 6.47 2.58 14.34
N ASN A 86 7.64 3.08 13.91
CA ASN A 86 8.91 2.79 14.55
C ASN A 86 8.98 3.43 15.95
N GLY A 87 9.20 2.61 16.98
CA GLY A 87 9.32 3.05 18.36
C GLY A 87 10.50 4.00 18.64
N SER A 88 11.49 4.08 17.73
CA SER A 88 12.59 5.04 17.83
C SER A 88 12.29 6.39 17.16
N ALA A 89 11.21 6.51 16.39
CA ALA A 89 10.84 7.77 15.74
C ALA A 89 10.26 8.76 16.76
N THR A 90 10.62 10.03 16.61
CA THR A 90 9.97 11.11 17.35
C THR A 90 8.52 11.29 16.86
N ALA A 91 7.68 11.87 17.71
CA ALA A 91 6.30 12.20 17.33
C ALA A 91 6.22 13.09 16.07
N ARG A 92 7.22 13.96 15.86
CA ARG A 92 7.30 14.81 14.67
C ARG A 92 7.63 14.01 13.41
N GLU A 93 8.58 13.08 13.48
CA GLU A 93 8.94 12.21 12.35
C GLU A 93 7.76 11.31 11.97
N ALA A 94 7.13 10.67 12.95
CA ALA A 94 5.95 9.83 12.71
C ALA A 94 4.80 10.63 12.08
N SER A 95 4.52 11.83 12.59
CA SER A 95 3.49 12.72 12.01
C SER A 95 3.85 13.18 10.60
N SER A 96 5.12 13.45 10.32
CA SER A 96 5.56 13.91 9.00
C SER A 96 5.44 12.79 7.96
N ALA A 97 5.89 11.58 8.31
CA ALA A 97 5.74 10.40 7.46
C ALA A 97 4.26 10.06 7.22
N ASN A 98 3.39 10.24 8.22
CA ASN A 98 1.94 10.09 8.07
C ASN A 98 1.35 11.08 7.05
N GLN A 99 1.74 12.35 7.13
CA GLN A 99 1.26 13.37 6.19
C GLN A 99 1.77 13.10 4.78
N GLU A 100 3.02 12.66 4.64
CA GLU A 100 3.63 12.37 3.34
C GLU A 100 2.93 11.21 2.60
N LEU A 101 2.53 10.16 3.32
CA LEU A 101 1.72 9.08 2.74
C LEU A 101 0.33 9.59 2.29
N LEU A 102 -0.32 10.44 3.09
CA LEU A 102 -1.62 11.03 2.72
C LEU A 102 -1.50 11.92 1.48
N ASP A 103 -0.47 12.76 1.42
CA ASP A 103 -0.20 13.64 0.28
C ASP A 103 0.09 12.85 -0.99
N TYR A 104 0.86 11.76 -0.87
CA TYR A 104 1.13 10.84 -1.96
C TYR A 104 -0.17 10.19 -2.47
N LEU A 105 -0.98 9.62 -1.60
CA LEU A 105 -2.27 9.00 -1.97
C LEU A 105 -3.22 10.02 -2.60
N ALA A 106 -3.25 11.25 -2.11
CA ALA A 106 -4.07 12.32 -2.70
C ALA A 106 -3.67 12.63 -4.14
N LYS A 107 -2.36 12.68 -4.44
CA LYS A 107 -1.85 12.83 -5.82
C LYS A 107 -2.18 11.62 -6.68
N LEU A 108 -2.06 10.41 -6.11
CA LEU A 108 -2.39 9.20 -6.83
C LEU A 108 -3.89 9.12 -7.22
N VAL A 109 -4.78 9.59 -6.34
CA VAL A 109 -6.21 9.73 -6.65
C VAL A 109 -6.45 10.75 -7.77
N ASP A 110 -5.72 11.86 -7.81
CA ASP A 110 -5.83 12.83 -8.93
C ASP A 110 -5.41 12.18 -10.25
N LEU A 111 -4.25 11.49 -10.27
CA LEU A 111 -3.77 10.79 -11.45
C LEU A 111 -4.77 9.75 -11.95
N ARG A 112 -5.39 8.97 -11.05
CA ARG A 112 -6.41 7.99 -11.44
C ARG A 112 -7.76 8.61 -11.80
N SER A 113 -8.04 9.82 -11.34
CA SER A 113 -9.20 10.59 -11.78
C SER A 113 -9.11 10.96 -13.26
N GLU A 114 -7.90 11.23 -13.75
CA GLU A 114 -7.61 11.50 -15.16
C GLU A 114 -7.49 10.19 -15.98
N GLU A 115 -6.66 9.25 -15.51
CA GLU A 115 -6.36 7.99 -16.21
C GLU A 115 -6.48 6.79 -15.26
N PRO A 116 -7.67 6.17 -15.14
CA PRO A 116 -7.87 4.97 -14.34
C PRO A 116 -7.03 3.80 -14.85
N LYS A 117 -6.50 3.01 -13.93
CA LYS A 117 -5.79 1.74 -14.18
C LYS A 117 -6.51 0.59 -13.49
N ASP A 118 -5.92 -0.61 -13.53
CA ASP A 118 -6.44 -1.77 -12.80
C ASP A 118 -5.87 -1.81 -11.37
N ASP A 119 -6.33 -0.91 -10.52
CA ASP A 119 -5.93 -0.80 -9.11
C ASP A 119 -7.07 -0.33 -8.20
N LEU A 120 -6.90 -0.46 -6.88
CA LEU A 120 -7.93 -0.12 -5.89
C LEU A 120 -8.35 1.34 -5.98
N ILE A 121 -7.38 2.25 -6.09
CA ILE A 121 -7.66 3.69 -6.14
C ILE A 121 -8.48 4.02 -7.40
N SER A 122 -8.17 3.40 -8.54
CA SER A 122 -8.96 3.56 -9.76
C SER A 122 -10.39 3.06 -9.61
N LYS A 123 -10.61 1.93 -8.92
CA LYS A 123 -11.97 1.43 -8.63
C LYS A 123 -12.74 2.40 -7.74
N LEU A 124 -12.13 2.90 -6.66
CA LEU A 124 -12.74 3.93 -5.82
C LEU A 124 -13.07 5.20 -6.62
N VAL A 125 -12.17 5.62 -7.50
CA VAL A 125 -12.40 6.77 -8.37
C VAL A 125 -13.59 6.55 -9.29
N VAL A 126 -13.62 5.43 -10.01
CA VAL A 126 -14.61 5.16 -11.05
C VAL A 126 -15.98 4.86 -10.48
N GLU A 127 -16.05 4.07 -9.41
CA GLU A 127 -17.30 3.51 -8.89
C GLU A 127 -17.89 4.34 -7.75
N GLN A 128 -17.08 5.14 -7.03
CA GLN A 128 -17.51 5.85 -5.83
C GLN A 128 -17.36 7.37 -5.95
N LEU A 129 -16.18 7.86 -6.33
CA LEU A 129 -15.89 9.29 -6.41
C LEU A 129 -16.61 9.97 -7.59
N ARG A 130 -16.46 9.45 -8.82
CA ARG A 130 -17.07 10.04 -10.03
C ARG A 130 -18.60 10.09 -9.96
N PRO A 131 -19.31 9.08 -9.44
CA PRO A 131 -20.76 9.16 -9.23
C PRO A 131 -21.18 10.10 -8.09
N GLY A 132 -20.24 10.56 -7.26
CA GLY A 132 -20.49 11.48 -6.15
C GLY A 132 -20.94 10.79 -4.85
N TYR A 133 -20.70 9.48 -4.69
CA TYR A 133 -21.02 8.78 -3.44
C TYR A 133 -20.05 9.09 -2.30
N ILE A 134 -18.81 9.41 -2.65
CA ILE A 134 -17.77 9.81 -1.70
C ILE A 134 -16.99 11.02 -2.24
N ALA A 135 -16.34 11.77 -1.36
CA ALA A 135 -15.40 12.82 -1.72
C ALA A 135 -13.99 12.26 -1.96
N LYS A 136 -13.11 13.05 -2.59
CA LYS A 136 -11.70 12.67 -2.81
C LYS A 136 -11.01 12.31 -1.49
N SER A 137 -11.27 13.09 -0.43
CA SER A 137 -10.72 12.84 0.91
C SER A 137 -11.11 11.47 1.46
N ASP A 138 -12.31 10.98 1.14
CA ASP A 138 -12.78 9.67 1.60
C ASP A 138 -12.04 8.55 0.85
N ALA A 139 -11.83 8.70 -0.46
CA ALA A 139 -11.03 7.75 -1.22
C ALA A 139 -9.59 7.65 -0.69
N VAL A 140 -8.98 8.80 -0.37
CA VAL A 140 -7.65 8.86 0.26
C VAL A 140 -7.67 8.19 1.64
N ALA A 141 -8.67 8.48 2.47
CA ALA A 141 -8.79 7.90 3.80
C ALA A 141 -8.99 6.38 3.78
N ILE A 142 -9.79 5.87 2.85
CA ILE A 142 -10.00 4.42 2.65
C ILE A 142 -8.71 3.74 2.21
N ALA A 143 -8.01 4.29 1.20
CA ALA A 143 -6.73 3.77 0.75
C ALA A 143 -5.68 3.79 1.86
N PHE A 144 -5.63 4.88 2.64
CA PHE A 144 -4.75 5.02 3.78
C PHE A 144 -5.06 4.02 4.90
N LEU A 145 -6.34 3.80 5.22
CA LEU A 145 -6.76 2.80 6.19
C LEU A 145 -6.25 1.41 5.80
N LEU A 146 -6.41 1.02 4.53
CA LEU A 146 -5.96 -0.30 4.05
C LEU A 146 -4.43 -0.45 4.10
N LEU A 147 -3.70 0.63 3.89
CA LEU A 147 -2.23 0.64 4.01
C LEU A 147 -1.75 0.42 5.46
N VAL A 148 -2.41 1.05 6.43
CA VAL A 148 -1.87 1.17 7.81
C VAL A 148 -2.56 0.25 8.82
N ALA A 149 -3.64 -0.43 8.44
CA ALA A 149 -4.37 -1.33 9.32
C ALA A 149 -3.71 -2.71 9.50
N GLY A 150 -2.85 -3.11 8.56
CA GLY A 150 -2.16 -4.40 8.53
C GLY A 150 -0.84 -4.42 9.29
#